data_AF-A0AA35L6A7-F1
#
_entry.id   AF-A0AA35L6A7-F1
#
_cell.length_a   1.000
_cell.length_b   1.000
_cell.length_c   1.000
_cell.angle_alpha   90.00
_cell.angle_beta   90.00
_cell.angle_gamma   90.00
#
_symmetry.space_group_name_H-M   'P 1'
#
loop_
_entity.id
_entity.type
_entity.pdbx_description
1 polymer ?
#
loop_
_entity_poly.entity_id
_entity_poly.type
_entity_poly.pdbx_seq_one_letter_code
_entity_poly.pdbx_strand_id
1 'polypeptide(L)'
;MNMSGHSYSLYNAIYAIVHALHGMLLPRTKYRAAVEGGMQEFQMLQSWQLHPFLRRVSFNNSAGETVSFGENREVEAGFDITNMVTFPNNSFVRVKVGRMDLEADPGQEFSIDDNRMVWHRSFQQVPPLSVCNPSCPPGSSKEKKEGEPFCCYDCAPCPQGKISSQKGVPSKICPEFHMNTTNLVILLLADLLLTSLLLLAKKTSQKGYLSINFLISLFCQRTISISWPWYLLSRRSMRTPRSYVISP
;
A
#
# COMPACT_ATOMS: atom_id res chain seq x y z
N MET A 1 23.56 7.71 -26.53
CA MET A 1 22.49 7.89 -27.54
C MET A 1 21.16 7.69 -26.84
N ASN A 2 20.25 8.67 -26.88
CA ASN A 2 18.92 8.51 -26.29
C ASN A 2 17.98 8.01 -27.40
N MET A 3 17.63 6.73 -27.38
CA MET A 3 16.75 6.12 -28.38
C MET A 3 15.34 6.04 -27.80
N SER A 4 14.31 6.40 -28.59
CA SER A 4 12.92 6.29 -28.14
C SER A 4 12.51 4.82 -27.95
N GLY A 5 11.51 4.56 -27.12
CA GLY A 5 10.97 3.21 -26.94
C GLY A 5 10.53 2.57 -28.26
N HIS A 6 9.89 3.32 -29.16
CA HIS A 6 9.49 2.82 -30.48
C HIS A 6 10.69 2.47 -31.36
N SER A 7 11.71 3.32 -31.37
CA SER A 7 12.96 3.07 -32.12
C SER A 7 13.68 1.84 -31.57
N TYR A 8 13.65 1.64 -30.24
CA TYR A 8 14.20 0.46 -29.58
C TYR A 8 13.47 -0.83 -29.97
N SER A 9 12.13 -0.82 -29.95
CA SER A 9 11.33 -1.96 -30.40
C SER A 9 11.60 -2.28 -31.88
N LEU A 10 11.70 -1.26 -32.74
CA LEU A 10 11.99 -1.45 -34.17
C LEU A 10 13.39 -2.04 -34.38
N TYR A 11 14.39 -1.52 -33.67
CA TYR A 11 15.75 -2.04 -33.68
C TYR A 11 15.78 -3.52 -33.30
N ASN A 12 15.17 -3.89 -32.17
CA ASN A 12 15.13 -5.29 -31.72
C ASN A 12 14.34 -6.18 -32.68
N ALA A 13 13.25 -5.70 -33.30
CA ALA A 13 12.49 -6.45 -34.28
C ALA A 13 13.31 -6.77 -35.55
N ILE A 14 14.09 -5.81 -36.05
CA ILE A 14 14.99 -6.02 -37.19
C ILE A 14 16.04 -7.07 -36.84
N TYR A 15 16.67 -6.95 -35.66
CA TYR A 15 17.66 -7.93 -35.22
C TYR A 15 17.07 -9.33 -35.04
N ALA A 16 15.85 -9.44 -34.51
CA ALA A 16 15.17 -10.72 -34.39
C ALA A 16 14.98 -11.40 -35.76
N ILE A 17 14.60 -10.63 -36.80
CA ILE A 17 14.49 -11.14 -38.17
C ILE A 17 15.86 -11.58 -38.69
N VAL A 18 16.92 -10.80 -38.47
CA VAL A 18 18.29 -11.14 -38.88
C VAL A 18 18.75 -12.44 -38.22
N HIS A 19 18.55 -12.60 -36.91
CA HIS A 19 18.88 -13.83 -36.18
C HIS A 19 18.08 -15.04 -36.69
N ALA A 20 16.79 -14.87 -36.96
CA ALA A 20 15.96 -15.93 -37.52
C ALA A 20 16.42 -16.35 -38.93
N LEU A 21 16.72 -15.39 -39.80
CA LEU A 21 17.28 -15.66 -41.13
C LEU A 21 18.65 -16.33 -41.05
N HIS A 22 19.50 -15.87 -40.14
CA HIS A 22 20.82 -16.47 -39.93
C HIS A 22 20.69 -17.94 -39.49
N GLY A 23 19.83 -18.24 -38.51
CA GLY A 23 19.54 -19.61 -38.07
C GLY A 23 18.93 -20.48 -39.16
N MET A 24 18.17 -19.89 -40.10
CA MET A 24 17.60 -20.59 -41.25
C MET A 24 18.63 -20.88 -42.36
N LEU A 25 19.60 -19.99 -42.56
CA LEU A 25 20.60 -20.07 -43.63
C LEU A 25 21.85 -20.86 -43.24
N LEU A 26 22.26 -20.83 -41.97
CA LEU A 26 23.42 -21.56 -41.43
C LEU A 26 23.41 -23.09 -41.71
N PRO A 27 22.28 -23.81 -41.60
CA PRO A 27 22.24 -25.23 -41.95
C PRO A 27 22.35 -25.48 -43.46
N ARG A 28 21.84 -24.55 -44.30
CA ARG A 28 21.87 -24.68 -45.77
C ARG A 28 23.27 -24.53 -46.34
N THR A 29 24.15 -23.76 -45.69
CA THR A 29 25.53 -23.56 -46.15
C THR A 29 26.44 -24.73 -45.80
N LYS A 30 26.23 -25.42 -44.66
CA LYS A 30 27.02 -26.62 -44.29
C LYS A 30 26.80 -27.82 -45.20
N TYR A 31 25.60 -27.97 -45.78
CA TYR A 31 25.34 -29.01 -46.80
C TYR A 31 25.75 -28.59 -48.22
N ARG A 32 25.68 -27.30 -48.56
CA ARG A 32 26.06 -26.79 -49.90
C ARG A 32 27.57 -26.66 -50.11
N ALA A 33 28.37 -26.56 -49.06
CA ALA A 33 29.83 -26.60 -49.19
C ALA A 33 30.38 -28.00 -49.59
N ALA A 34 29.56 -29.06 -49.48
CA ALA A 34 29.92 -30.42 -49.87
C ALA A 34 29.50 -30.80 -51.30
N VAL A 35 28.74 -29.96 -52.00
CA VAL A 35 28.29 -30.21 -53.38
C VAL A 35 28.67 -29.01 -54.23
N GLU A 36 29.76 -29.18 -54.99
CA GLU A 36 30.28 -28.20 -55.94
C GLU A 36 29.21 -27.66 -56.89
N GLY A 37 29.36 -26.38 -57.25
CA GLY A 37 28.94 -25.89 -58.56
C GLY A 37 27.43 -25.70 -58.74
N GLY A 38 26.83 -24.77 -58.00
CA GLY A 38 25.49 -24.31 -58.31
C GLY A 38 25.11 -23.07 -57.54
N MET A 39 25.18 -21.91 -58.19
CA MET A 39 24.47 -20.70 -57.78
C MET A 39 22.96 -20.96 -57.93
N GLN A 40 22.41 -21.82 -57.08
CA GLN A 40 20.99 -22.13 -57.08
C GLN A 40 20.30 -21.27 -56.03
N GLU A 41 19.99 -20.07 -56.54
CA GLU A 41 18.77 -19.32 -56.29
C GLU A 41 18.32 -19.24 -54.83
N PHE A 42 18.39 -18.02 -54.30
CA PHE A 42 17.47 -17.52 -53.27
C PHE A 42 16.01 -17.48 -53.81
N GLN A 43 15.58 -18.51 -54.54
CA GLN A 43 14.22 -18.63 -55.06
C GLN A 43 13.28 -18.74 -53.86
N MET A 44 12.62 -17.61 -53.60
CA MET A 44 11.44 -17.42 -52.77
C MET A 44 11.52 -18.09 -51.39
N LEU A 45 12.27 -17.48 -50.49
CA LEU A 45 12.08 -17.69 -49.05
C LEU A 45 10.62 -17.37 -48.74
N GLN A 46 9.81 -18.39 -48.46
CA GLN A 46 8.40 -18.19 -48.16
C GLN A 46 8.26 -17.72 -46.72
N SER A 47 7.46 -16.68 -46.47
CA SER A 47 7.34 -16.05 -45.14
C SER A 47 7.00 -17.05 -44.03
N TRP A 48 6.25 -18.11 -44.34
CA TRP A 48 5.90 -19.18 -43.38
C TRP A 48 7.09 -20.03 -42.93
N GLN A 49 8.15 -20.14 -43.74
CA GLN A 49 9.36 -20.90 -43.41
C GLN A 49 10.20 -20.22 -42.33
N LEU A 50 10.04 -18.90 -42.14
CA LEU A 50 10.78 -18.12 -41.15
C LEU A 50 10.21 -18.29 -39.72
N HIS A 51 8.92 -18.59 -39.61
CA HIS A 51 8.21 -18.61 -38.34
C HIS A 51 8.79 -19.57 -37.29
N PRO A 52 9.22 -20.82 -37.62
CA PRO A 52 9.89 -21.70 -36.65
C PRO A 52 11.24 -21.19 -36.15
N PHE A 53 11.91 -20.32 -36.91
CA PHE A 53 13.17 -19.71 -36.52
C PHE A 53 12.93 -18.48 -35.64
N LEU A 54 11.96 -17.63 -36.00
CA LEU A 54 11.54 -16.50 -35.16
C LEU A 54 11.15 -16.94 -33.75
N ARG A 55 10.44 -18.06 -33.60
CA ARG A 55 10.06 -18.63 -32.29
C ARG A 55 11.25 -19.03 -31.41
N ARG A 56 12.43 -19.24 -31.98
CA ARG A 56 13.63 -19.70 -31.27
C ARG A 56 14.70 -18.60 -31.17
N VAL A 57 14.37 -17.38 -31.59
CA VAL A 57 15.30 -16.26 -31.48
C VAL A 57 15.51 -15.95 -30.00
N SER A 58 16.79 -15.97 -29.61
CA SER A 58 17.27 -15.45 -28.35
C SER A 58 18.63 -14.81 -28.63
N PHE A 59 18.77 -13.52 -28.33
CA PHE A 59 20.03 -12.80 -28.50
C PHE A 59 20.14 -11.67 -27.49
N ASN A 60 21.39 -11.28 -27.19
CA ASN A 60 21.65 -10.11 -26.37
C ASN A 60 21.77 -8.90 -27.29
N ASN A 61 20.99 -7.85 -27.00
CA ASN A 61 21.07 -6.61 -27.76
C ASN A 61 22.22 -5.71 -27.26
N SER A 62 22.37 -4.55 -27.90
CA SER A 62 23.41 -3.57 -27.55
C SER A 62 23.24 -2.90 -26.19
N ALA A 63 22.06 -3.02 -25.56
CA ALA A 63 21.80 -2.58 -24.20
C ALA A 63 22.16 -3.65 -23.14
N GLY A 64 22.58 -4.84 -23.57
CA GLY A 64 22.89 -5.97 -22.69
C GLY A 64 21.64 -6.73 -22.21
N GLU A 65 20.48 -6.47 -22.81
CA GLU A 65 19.23 -7.17 -22.50
C GLU A 65 19.06 -8.38 -23.43
N THR A 66 18.59 -9.49 -22.86
CA THR A 66 18.21 -10.69 -23.63
C THR A 66 16.86 -10.44 -24.29
N VAL A 67 16.79 -10.55 -25.61
CA VAL A 67 15.55 -10.46 -26.38
C VAL A 67 15.14 -11.87 -26.79
N SER A 68 14.01 -12.33 -26.27
CA SER A 68 13.36 -13.61 -26.61
C SER A 68 11.87 -13.43 -26.82
N PHE A 69 11.25 -14.41 -27.49
CA PHE A 69 9.80 -14.53 -27.57
C PHE A 69 9.35 -15.65 -26.64
N GLY A 70 8.41 -15.34 -25.75
CA GLY A 70 7.80 -16.32 -24.87
C GLY A 70 6.91 -17.31 -25.60
N GLU A 71 6.37 -18.28 -24.86
CA GLU A 71 5.50 -19.33 -25.42
C GLU A 71 4.25 -18.75 -26.12
N ASN A 72 3.76 -17.61 -25.62
CA ASN A 72 2.63 -16.85 -26.17
C ASN A 72 2.99 -15.91 -27.32
N ARG A 73 4.25 -15.92 -27.81
CA ARG A 73 4.79 -15.05 -28.88
C ARG A 73 4.86 -13.57 -28.53
N GLU A 74 4.82 -13.25 -27.25
CA GLU A 74 5.06 -11.91 -26.73
C GLU A 74 6.55 -11.75 -26.44
N VAL A 75 7.06 -10.53 -26.57
CA VAL A 75 8.41 -10.23 -26.08
C VAL A 75 8.33 -10.20 -24.57
N GLU A 76 9.03 -11.12 -23.91
CA GLU A 76 9.13 -11.21 -22.45
C GLU A 76 10.01 -10.06 -21.95
N ALA A 77 9.47 -8.84 -21.97
CA ALA A 77 10.15 -7.64 -21.51
C ALA A 77 9.40 -7.03 -20.32
N GLY A 78 10.16 -6.57 -19.33
CA GLY A 78 9.64 -5.74 -18.27
C GLY A 78 9.21 -4.35 -18.77
N PHE A 79 8.41 -3.65 -17.97
CA PHE A 79 7.95 -2.29 -18.24
C PHE A 79 8.70 -1.27 -17.40
N ASP A 80 9.09 -0.16 -18.02
CA ASP A 80 9.61 0.99 -17.29
C ASP A 80 8.48 1.86 -16.75
N ILE A 81 8.53 2.14 -15.44
CA ILE A 81 7.61 3.07 -14.79
C ILE A 81 8.22 4.46 -14.88
N THR A 82 7.52 5.38 -15.55
CA THR A 82 8.01 6.75 -15.77
C THR A 82 7.13 7.78 -15.09
N ASN A 83 7.74 8.72 -14.36
CA ASN A 83 7.10 9.91 -13.85
C ASN A 83 7.23 11.05 -14.87
N MET A 84 6.13 11.75 -15.15
CA MET A 84 6.09 12.88 -16.08
C MET A 84 6.26 14.19 -15.29
N VAL A 85 7.46 14.73 -15.30
CA VAL A 85 7.82 15.93 -14.54
C VAL A 85 7.51 17.17 -15.35
N THR A 86 6.60 18.00 -14.87
CA THR A 86 6.20 19.25 -15.54
C THR A 86 6.98 20.46 -15.01
N PHE A 87 7.67 21.14 -15.91
CA PHE A 87 8.46 22.34 -15.63
C PHE A 87 7.60 23.62 -15.68
N PRO A 88 8.10 24.77 -15.16
CA PRO A 88 7.29 26.00 -15.08
C PRO A 88 6.88 26.55 -16.45
N ASN A 89 7.59 26.16 -17.51
CA ASN A 89 7.35 26.52 -18.89
C ASN A 89 6.35 25.58 -19.61
N ASN A 90 5.57 24.78 -18.87
CA ASN A 90 4.66 23.75 -19.38
C ASN A 90 5.32 22.63 -20.22
N SER A 91 6.65 22.60 -20.30
CA SER A 91 7.36 21.45 -20.84
C SER A 91 7.35 20.30 -19.83
N PHE A 92 7.50 19.07 -20.33
CA PHE A 92 7.56 17.89 -19.49
C PHE A 92 8.69 16.96 -19.92
N VAL A 93 9.26 16.27 -18.94
CA VAL A 93 10.24 15.21 -19.16
C VAL A 93 9.76 13.94 -18.50
N ARG A 94 9.94 12.80 -19.18
CA ARG A 94 9.69 11.49 -18.61
C ARG A 94 10.96 11.01 -17.90
N VAL A 95 10.85 10.74 -16.62
CA VAL A 95 11.94 10.22 -15.79
C VAL A 95 11.57 8.82 -15.36
N LYS A 96 12.45 7.84 -15.60
CA LYS A 96 12.28 6.49 -15.06
C LYS A 96 12.38 6.53 -13.54
N VAL A 97 11.33 6.06 -12.87
CA VAL A 97 11.22 6.00 -11.40
C VAL A 97 11.05 4.56 -10.90
N GLY A 98 10.89 3.61 -11.79
CA GLY A 98 10.70 2.22 -11.39
C GLY A 98 10.71 1.27 -12.59
N ARG A 99 10.49 0.00 -12.29
CA ARG A 99 10.34 -1.07 -13.27
C ARG A 99 9.33 -2.10 -12.78
N MET A 100 8.63 -2.71 -13.73
CA MET A 100 7.83 -3.91 -13.54
C MET A 100 8.49 -5.04 -14.31
N ASP A 101 8.82 -6.13 -13.64
CA ASP A 101 9.54 -7.27 -14.20
C ASP A 101 8.67 -8.52 -14.04
N LEU A 102 8.17 -9.06 -15.15
CA LEU A 102 7.23 -10.18 -15.13
C LEU A 102 7.90 -11.52 -14.80
N GLU A 103 9.22 -11.60 -14.90
CA GLU A 103 10.01 -12.82 -14.62
C GLU A 103 10.68 -12.80 -13.25
N ALA A 104 10.53 -11.71 -12.49
CA ALA A 104 11.12 -11.59 -11.17
C ALA A 104 10.41 -12.51 -10.14
N ASP A 105 11.13 -12.83 -9.07
CA ASP A 105 10.59 -13.59 -7.96
C ASP A 105 9.37 -12.90 -7.31
N PRO A 106 8.44 -13.67 -6.73
CA PRO A 106 7.28 -13.11 -6.03
C PRO A 106 7.66 -12.04 -5.00
N GLY A 107 7.07 -10.85 -5.14
CA GLY A 107 7.34 -9.66 -4.34
C GLY A 107 8.42 -8.73 -4.90
N GLN A 108 9.08 -9.10 -6.01
CA GLN A 108 10.08 -8.28 -6.70
C GLN A 108 9.65 -7.86 -8.11
N GLU A 109 8.44 -8.24 -8.53
CA GLU A 109 7.89 -7.94 -9.86
C GLU A 109 7.64 -6.45 -10.04
N PHE A 110 7.53 -5.68 -8.95
CA PHE A 110 7.28 -4.26 -8.99
C PHE A 110 8.26 -3.51 -8.09
N SER A 111 8.91 -2.49 -8.66
CA SER A 111 9.79 -1.60 -7.90
C SER A 111 9.56 -0.15 -8.30
N ILE A 112 9.43 0.72 -7.30
CA ILE A 112 9.32 2.16 -7.47
C ILE A 112 10.23 2.86 -6.47
N ASP A 113 10.96 3.86 -6.95
CA ASP A 113 11.83 4.70 -6.13
C ASP A 113 11.11 6.02 -5.86
N ASP A 114 10.44 6.06 -4.70
CA ASP A 114 9.66 7.22 -4.25
C ASP A 114 10.51 8.50 -4.17
N ASN A 115 11.82 8.39 -3.92
CA ASN A 115 12.72 9.55 -3.82
C ASN A 115 12.96 10.23 -5.18
N ARG A 116 12.72 9.52 -6.29
CA ARG A 116 12.88 10.03 -7.65
C ARG A 116 11.58 10.59 -8.23
N MET A 117 10.46 10.39 -7.55
CA MET A 117 9.17 10.91 -7.99
C MET A 117 9.03 12.39 -7.67
N VAL A 118 8.61 13.16 -8.66
CA VAL A 118 8.26 14.57 -8.50
C VAL A 118 6.76 14.71 -8.69
N TRP A 119 6.09 15.24 -7.66
CA TRP A 119 4.66 15.48 -7.72
C TRP A 119 4.36 16.85 -8.30
N HIS A 120 3.15 17.03 -8.80
CA HIS A 120 2.72 18.35 -9.27
C HIS A 120 2.75 19.38 -8.13
N ARG A 121 3.09 20.63 -8.42
CA ARG A 121 3.31 21.68 -7.39
C ARG A 121 2.10 21.93 -6.51
N SER A 122 0.89 21.69 -7.04
CA SER A 122 -0.36 21.78 -6.28
C SER A 122 -0.40 20.82 -5.08
N PHE A 123 0.40 19.75 -5.09
CA PHE A 123 0.44 18.76 -4.03
C PHE A 123 1.61 18.95 -3.05
N GLN A 124 2.29 20.11 -3.04
CA GLN A 124 3.39 20.38 -2.09
C GLN A 124 4.49 19.29 -2.07
N GLN A 125 4.74 18.64 -3.23
CA GLN A 125 5.68 17.52 -3.35
C GLN A 125 5.37 16.29 -2.48
N VAL A 126 4.11 16.09 -2.07
CA VAL A 126 3.67 14.88 -1.38
C VAL A 126 2.70 14.06 -2.25
N PRO A 127 2.68 12.72 -2.10
CA PRO A 127 1.70 11.88 -2.77
C PRO A 127 0.26 12.32 -2.44
N PRO A 128 -0.61 12.50 -3.45
CA PRO A 128 -1.99 12.88 -3.21
C PRO A 128 -2.75 11.73 -2.53
N LEU A 129 -3.59 12.09 -1.55
CA LEU A 129 -4.53 11.16 -0.95
C LEU A 129 -5.69 10.91 -1.93
N SER A 130 -5.77 9.69 -2.46
CA SER A 130 -6.82 9.26 -3.39
C SER A 130 -7.74 8.22 -2.74
N VAL A 131 -8.46 8.63 -1.70
CA VAL A 131 -9.43 7.79 -0.97
C VAL A 131 -10.83 8.39 -1.05
N CYS A 132 -11.86 7.54 -1.16
CA CYS A 132 -13.26 8.01 -1.21
C CYS A 132 -13.70 8.66 0.11
N ASN A 133 -13.33 8.03 1.23
CA ASN A 133 -13.62 8.49 2.57
C ASN A 133 -12.37 8.35 3.45
N PRO A 134 -12.19 9.22 4.45
CA PRO A 134 -11.15 9.04 5.46
C PRO A 134 -11.41 7.75 6.26
N SER A 135 -10.36 7.22 6.89
CA SER A 135 -10.51 6.07 7.79
C SER A 135 -11.39 6.42 8.99
N CYS A 136 -12.32 5.53 9.33
CA CYS A 136 -13.19 5.73 10.48
C CYS A 136 -12.40 5.87 11.80
N PRO A 137 -12.80 6.81 12.68
CA PRO A 137 -12.16 6.98 13.98
C PRO A 137 -12.41 5.76 14.90
N PRO A 138 -11.58 5.57 15.93
CA PRO A 138 -11.83 4.55 16.96
C PRO A 138 -13.24 4.67 17.55
N GLY A 139 -13.88 3.53 17.83
CA GLY A 139 -15.26 3.49 18.30
C GLY A 139 -16.33 3.61 17.20
N SER A 140 -15.94 3.67 15.92
CA SER A 140 -16.85 3.61 14.77
C SER A 140 -16.46 2.49 13.80
N SER A 141 -17.46 1.97 13.10
CA SER A 141 -17.34 0.93 12.06
C SER A 141 -17.76 1.48 10.70
N LYS A 142 -17.17 0.93 9.64
CA LYS A 142 -17.56 1.24 8.26
C LYS A 142 -18.97 0.72 7.98
N GLU A 143 -19.82 1.55 7.40
CA GLU A 143 -21.16 1.19 6.94
C GLU A 143 -21.22 1.37 5.42
N LYS A 144 -21.77 0.37 4.72
CA LYS A 144 -21.86 0.44 3.25
C LYS A 144 -22.83 1.56 2.88
N LYS A 145 -22.37 2.47 2.00
CA LYS A 145 -23.23 3.48 1.42
C LYS A 145 -23.96 2.91 0.20
N GLU A 146 -25.29 2.85 0.26
CA GLU A 146 -26.09 2.35 -0.87
C GLU A 146 -25.95 3.27 -2.08
N GLY A 147 -25.88 2.68 -3.28
CA GLY A 147 -25.67 3.41 -4.54
C GLY A 147 -24.22 3.78 -4.86
N GLU A 148 -23.27 3.55 -3.94
CA GLU A 148 -21.85 3.92 -4.11
C GLU A 148 -20.93 2.70 -4.28
N PRO A 149 -19.70 2.87 -4.82
CA PRO A 149 -18.71 1.81 -4.92
C PRO A 149 -18.33 1.20 -3.57
N PHE A 150 -17.85 -0.04 -3.57
CA PHE A 150 -17.53 -0.78 -2.33
C PHE A 150 -16.48 -0.11 -1.43
N CYS A 151 -15.62 0.74 -2.00
CA CYS A 151 -14.58 1.47 -1.28
C CYS A 151 -15.09 2.73 -0.58
N CYS A 152 -16.34 3.13 -0.86
CA CYS A 152 -17.01 4.28 -0.26
C CYS A 152 -17.95 3.81 0.85
N TYR A 153 -17.83 4.44 2.02
CA TYR A 153 -18.54 4.02 3.22
C TYR A 153 -18.74 5.19 4.17
N ASP A 154 -19.77 5.08 5.00
CA ASP A 154 -20.01 5.97 6.14
C ASP A 154 -19.40 5.37 7.42
N CYS A 155 -19.24 6.20 8.45
CA CYS A 155 -18.74 5.75 9.76
C CYS A 155 -19.87 5.80 10.78
N ALA A 156 -20.36 4.64 11.17
CA ALA A 156 -21.39 4.49 12.20
C ALA A 156 -20.75 4.19 13.56
N PRO A 157 -21.26 4.75 14.68
CA PRO A 157 -20.78 4.40 16.01
C PRO A 157 -20.99 2.91 16.30
N CYS A 158 -20.02 2.26 16.96
CA CYS A 158 -20.20 0.88 17.41
C CYS A 158 -21.35 0.80 18.43
N PRO A 159 -22.09 -0.32 18.47
CA PRO A 159 -23.11 -0.56 19.48
C PRO A 159 -22.54 -0.49 20.90
N GLN A 160 -23.38 -0.17 21.88
CA GLN A 160 -22.99 -0.17 23.30
C GLN A 160 -22.34 -1.52 23.68
N GLY A 161 -21.18 -1.46 24.35
CA GLY A 161 -20.43 -2.65 24.75
C GLY A 161 -19.51 -3.23 23.67
N LYS A 162 -19.27 -2.53 22.55
CA LYS A 162 -18.29 -2.94 21.53
C LYS A 162 -17.36 -1.77 21.16
N ILE A 163 -16.06 -2.04 20.97
CA ILE A 163 -15.05 -1.01 20.68
C ILE A 163 -14.26 -1.38 19.43
N SER A 164 -14.24 -0.50 18.43
CA SER A 164 -13.26 -0.58 17.34
C SER A 164 -11.94 0.03 17.80
N SER A 165 -10.96 -0.83 18.10
CA SER A 165 -9.64 -0.45 18.64
C SER A 165 -8.63 -0.01 17.57
N GLN A 166 -8.92 -0.23 16.29
CA GLN A 166 -8.02 0.07 15.18
C GLN A 166 -8.70 0.97 14.14
N LYS A 167 -7.96 1.89 13.53
CA LYS A 167 -8.48 2.73 12.44
C LYS A 167 -8.70 1.86 11.20
N GLY A 168 -9.88 1.97 10.58
CA GLY A 168 -10.14 1.38 9.26
C GLY A 168 -10.61 -0.08 9.25
N VAL A 169 -11.02 -0.65 10.39
CA VAL A 169 -11.52 -2.03 10.50
C VAL A 169 -12.77 -2.22 9.61
N PRO A 170 -12.88 -3.34 8.87
CA PRO A 170 -14.10 -3.67 8.13
C PRO A 170 -15.32 -3.75 9.06
N SER A 171 -16.47 -3.36 8.54
CA SER A 171 -17.82 -3.29 9.16
C SER A 171 -18.19 -4.36 10.21
N LYS A 172 -17.52 -5.52 10.22
CA LYS A 172 -17.92 -6.70 11.03
C LYS A 172 -17.20 -6.88 12.36
N ILE A 173 -16.18 -6.08 12.70
CA ILE A 173 -15.38 -6.29 13.92
C ILE A 173 -15.51 -5.08 14.85
N CYS A 174 -16.66 -4.97 15.53
CA CYS A 174 -16.67 -4.38 16.86
C CYS A 174 -16.57 -5.57 17.84
N PRO A 175 -15.40 -5.89 18.42
CA PRO A 175 -15.26 -6.99 19.38
C PRO A 175 -16.20 -6.78 20.57
N GLU A 176 -16.84 -7.87 20.99
CA GLU A 176 -17.77 -7.91 22.11
C GLU A 176 -17.00 -7.78 23.42
N PHE A 177 -17.27 -6.71 24.19
CA PHE A 177 -16.74 -6.60 25.54
C PHE A 177 -17.59 -7.48 26.45
N HIS A 178 -17.16 -8.71 26.71
CA HIS A 178 -17.64 -9.44 27.88
C HIS A 178 -17.07 -8.75 29.12
N MET A 179 -17.84 -7.85 29.74
CA MET A 179 -17.62 -7.48 31.13
C MET A 179 -17.81 -8.76 31.95
N ASN A 180 -16.70 -9.43 32.29
CA ASN A 180 -16.72 -10.65 33.07
C ASN A 180 -17.55 -10.37 34.34
N THR A 181 -18.53 -11.21 34.64
CA THR A 181 -19.52 -10.99 35.71
C THR A 181 -18.86 -10.71 37.08
N THR A 182 -17.62 -11.16 37.24
CA THR A 182 -16.73 -10.84 38.37
C THR A 182 -16.48 -9.34 38.55
N ASN A 183 -16.29 -8.56 37.47
CA ASN A 183 -16.06 -7.12 37.57
C ASN A 183 -17.32 -6.33 37.93
N LEU A 184 -18.50 -6.80 37.49
CA LEU A 184 -19.79 -6.20 37.88
C LEU A 184 -20.08 -6.45 39.37
N VAL A 185 -19.78 -7.64 39.86
CA VAL A 185 -19.85 -7.97 41.30
C VAL A 185 -18.86 -7.13 42.11
N ILE A 186 -17.63 -6.92 41.63
CA ILE A 186 -16.63 -6.09 42.31
C ILE A 186 -17.07 -4.62 42.37
N LEU A 187 -17.63 -4.06 41.29
CA LEU A 187 -18.14 -2.69 41.27
C LEU A 187 -19.35 -2.51 42.20
N LEU A 188 -20.30 -3.45 42.17
CA LEU A 188 -21.46 -3.43 43.07
C LEU A 188 -21.05 -3.60 44.54
N LEU A 189 -20.05 -4.44 44.83
CA LEU A 189 -19.49 -4.59 46.18
C LEU A 189 -18.74 -3.33 46.62
N ALA A 190 -18.03 -2.64 45.73
CA ALA A 190 -17.38 -1.38 46.02
C ALA A 190 -18.39 -0.27 46.33
N ASP A 191 -19.50 -0.20 45.59
CA ASP A 191 -20.59 0.76 45.84
C ASP A 191 -21.36 0.46 47.15
N LEU A 192 -21.59 -0.83 47.47
CA LEU A 192 -22.17 -1.21 48.77
C LEU A 192 -21.22 -0.90 49.94
N LEU A 193 -19.92 -1.10 49.77
CA LEU A 193 -18.91 -0.75 50.78
C LEU A 193 -18.81 0.77 50.97
N LEU A 194 -18.89 1.55 49.89
CA LEU A 194 -18.84 3.00 49.96
C LEU A 194 -20.09 3.57 50.66
N THR A 195 -21.27 3.06 50.32
CA THR A 195 -22.54 3.49 50.94
C THR A 195 -22.62 3.12 52.42
N SER A 196 -22.16 1.92 52.80
CA SER A 196 -22.08 1.52 54.21
C SER A 196 -21.05 2.33 55.02
N LEU A 197 -19.88 2.65 54.45
CA LEU A 197 -18.90 3.56 55.05
C LEU A 197 -19.45 4.98 55.22
N LEU A 198 -20.18 5.50 54.24
CA LEU A 198 -20.83 6.82 54.32
C LEU A 198 -21.91 6.86 55.40
N LEU A 199 -22.68 5.78 55.56
CA LEU A 199 -23.68 5.66 56.63
C LEU A 199 -23.02 5.58 58.02
N LEU A 200 -21.89 4.87 58.15
CA LEU A 200 -21.10 4.83 59.39
C LEU A 200 -20.48 6.19 59.71
N ALA A 201 -19.98 6.92 58.70
CA ALA A 201 -19.50 8.29 58.85
C ALA A 201 -20.62 9.25 59.30
N LYS A 202 -21.83 9.08 58.78
CA LYS A 202 -23.01 9.87 59.18
C LYS A 202 -23.46 9.56 60.61
N LYS A 203 -23.38 8.29 61.03
CA LYS A 203 -23.73 7.83 62.38
C LYS A 203 -22.71 8.26 63.45
N THR A 204 -21.43 8.35 63.07
CA THR A 204 -20.35 8.86 63.94
C THR A 204 -20.38 10.39 64.07
N SER A 205 -20.76 11.12 63.02
CA SER A 205 -21.01 12.57 63.08
C SER A 205 -22.12 12.97 64.06
N GLN A 206 -23.07 12.07 64.34
CA GLN A 206 -24.19 12.35 65.26
C GLN A 206 -23.86 12.10 66.75
N LYS A 207 -22.69 11.52 67.05
CA LYS A 207 -22.20 11.28 68.42
C LYS A 207 -21.02 12.17 68.84
N GLY A 208 -20.68 13.19 68.04
CA GLY A 208 -19.86 14.31 68.51
C GLY A 208 -18.38 14.01 68.78
N TYR A 209 -17.78 13.00 68.15
CA TYR A 209 -16.34 12.75 68.26
C TYR A 209 -15.65 12.64 66.90
N LEU A 210 -14.63 13.50 66.74
CA LEU A 210 -13.67 13.67 65.65
C LEU A 210 -14.08 14.47 64.40
N SER A 211 -13.22 15.44 64.08
CA SER A 211 -13.31 16.40 62.98
C SER A 211 -13.31 15.73 61.61
N ILE A 212 -14.39 15.94 60.86
CA ILE A 212 -14.66 15.48 59.48
C ILE A 212 -13.52 15.79 58.50
N ASN A 213 -12.65 16.76 58.81
CA ASN A 213 -11.54 17.16 57.96
C ASN A 213 -10.41 16.12 57.86
N PHE A 214 -10.27 15.20 58.82
CA PHE A 214 -9.18 14.21 58.78
C PHE A 214 -9.49 13.00 57.87
N LEU A 215 -10.75 12.60 57.76
CA LEU A 215 -11.18 11.44 56.95
C LEU A 215 -11.27 11.78 55.45
N ILE A 216 -11.63 13.01 55.10
CA ILE A 216 -11.66 13.48 53.70
C ILE A 216 -10.23 13.56 53.12
N SER A 217 -9.24 13.95 53.94
CA SER A 217 -7.83 13.99 53.53
C SER A 217 -7.28 12.60 53.18
N LEU A 218 -7.60 11.57 53.98
CA LEU A 218 -7.17 10.20 53.69
C LEU A 218 -7.84 9.60 52.45
N PHE A 219 -9.08 9.99 52.13
CA PHE A 219 -9.78 9.55 50.92
C PHE A 219 -9.25 10.24 49.64
N CYS A 220 -8.85 11.51 49.73
CA CYS A 220 -8.27 12.24 48.60
C CYS A 220 -6.86 11.71 48.23
N GLN A 221 -6.06 11.32 49.22
CA GLN A 221 -4.70 10.81 48.96
C GLN A 221 -4.66 9.40 48.35
N ARG A 222 -5.65 8.54 48.59
CA ARG A 222 -5.69 7.19 47.97
C ARG A 222 -6.37 7.14 46.60
N THR A 223 -7.25 8.07 46.27
CA THR A 223 -7.91 8.12 44.94
C THR A 223 -7.03 8.74 43.86
N ILE A 224 -6.05 9.57 44.23
CA ILE A 224 -5.08 10.16 43.30
C ILE A 224 -4.07 9.12 42.76
N SER A 225 -3.72 8.07 43.52
CA SER A 225 -2.77 7.05 43.05
C SER A 225 -3.33 6.07 42.02
N ILE A 226 -4.66 5.93 41.88
CA ILE A 226 -5.28 5.01 40.90
C ILE A 226 -5.61 5.73 39.58
N SER A 227 -5.68 7.06 39.58
CA SER A 227 -6.07 7.87 38.41
C SER A 227 -4.89 8.48 37.63
N TRP A 228 -3.66 8.38 38.14
CA TRP A 228 -2.48 8.92 37.47
C TRP A 228 -1.92 8.18 36.23
N PRO A 229 -2.19 6.87 35.98
CA PRO A 229 -1.75 6.26 34.72
C PRO A 229 -2.56 6.71 33.50
N TRP A 230 -3.81 7.16 33.68
CA TRP A 230 -4.71 7.53 32.58
C TRP A 230 -4.58 8.99 32.12
N TYR A 231 -4.24 9.92 33.03
CA TYR A 231 -4.13 11.33 32.68
C TYR A 231 -2.86 11.71 31.90
N LEU A 232 -1.76 10.96 32.05
CA LEU A 232 -0.50 11.25 31.34
C LEU A 232 -0.46 10.73 29.89
N LEU A 233 -1.26 9.70 29.54
CA LEU A 233 -1.39 9.22 28.17
C LEU A 233 -2.27 10.13 27.28
N SER A 234 -3.22 10.86 27.89
CA SER A 234 -4.09 11.80 27.17
C SER A 234 -3.35 13.07 26.71
N ARG A 235 -2.39 13.58 27.49
CA ARG A 235 -1.69 14.85 27.17
C ARG A 235 -0.48 14.72 26.24
N ARG A 236 0.09 13.54 26.01
CA ARG A 236 1.20 13.37 25.05
C ARG A 236 0.76 13.33 23.58
N SER A 237 -0.54 13.16 23.30
CA SER A 237 -1.11 13.10 21.94
C SER A 237 -1.82 14.39 21.49
N MET A 238 -1.66 15.50 22.24
CA MET A 238 -2.13 16.83 21.83
C MET A 238 -0.96 17.81 21.67
N ARG A 239 -0.14 17.57 20.65
CA ARG A 239 0.58 18.63 19.93
C ARG A 239 0.45 18.36 18.44
N THR A 240 -0.66 18.79 17.87
CA THR A 240 -0.76 19.05 16.45
C THR A 240 -0.12 20.41 16.15
N PRO A 241 0.74 20.54 15.12
CA PRO A 241 1.00 21.83 14.51
C PRO A 241 -0.27 22.30 13.81
N ARG A 242 -0.60 23.59 13.96
CA ARG A 242 -1.72 24.24 13.26
C ARG A 242 -1.52 24.13 11.74
N SER A 243 -2.43 23.42 11.08
CA SER A 243 -2.63 23.55 9.63
C SER A 243 -3.71 24.61 9.40
N TYR A 244 -3.31 25.71 8.76
CA TYR A 244 -4.24 26.68 8.20
C TYR A 244 -4.92 26.04 6.98
N VAL A 245 -6.25 25.96 7.01
CA VAL A 245 -7.07 25.66 5.83
C VAL A 245 -7.62 26.99 5.34
N ILE A 246 -7.13 27.43 4.19
CA ILE A 246 -7.74 28.47 3.36
C ILE A 246 -8.45 27.72 2.23
N SER A 247 -9.76 27.93 2.10
CA SER A 247 -10.56 27.53 0.95
C SER A 247 -11.62 28.61 0.72
N PRO A 248 -12.11 28.73 -0.52
CA PRO A 248 -11.93 29.84 -1.45
C PRO A 248 -12.58 31.16 -1.04
#